data_AF-X0VH28-F1
#
_entry.id   AF-X0VH28-F1
#
_cell.length_a   1.000
_cell.length_b   1.000
_cell.length_c   1.000
_cell.angle_alpha   90.00
_cell.angle_beta   90.00
_cell.angle_gamma   90.00
#
_symmetry.space_group_name_H-M   'P 1'
#
loop_
_entity.id
_entity.type
_entity.pdbx_description
1 polymer ?
#
loop_
_entity_poly.entity_id
_entity_poly.type
_entity_poly.pdbx_seq_one_letter_code
_entity_poly.pdbx_strand_id
1 'polypeptide(L)'
;ALFTVKVRETAAMIYRKILKTGLVRGRSTEALVSAALYLSCRLHKHPASLDDVADKTRLTKKKLAKNFRLLLKHLDLKMPLASPESSIAKFTSALNFSPKVLSDAQNILAQAKAAKITVGKNPNSLAAAALYISALQNKIKCPQNEIAKTCQITEVTLRNRYKEFIRVLKLKVNIL
;
A
#
# COMPACT_ATOMS: atom_id res chain seq x y z
N ALA A 1 22.68 0.55 18.92
CA ALA A 1 21.47 1.37 18.74
C ALA A 1 20.75 0.92 17.46
N LEU A 2 19.44 0.68 17.51
CA LEU A 2 18.66 0.00 16.47
C LEU A 2 18.43 0.85 15.20
N PHE A 3 18.66 2.16 15.30
CA PHE A 3 18.67 3.11 14.20
C PHE A 3 20.04 3.80 14.13
N THR A 4 20.56 3.98 12.92
CA THR A 4 21.84 4.65 12.70
C THR A 4 21.77 6.11 13.12
N VAL A 5 22.92 6.73 13.43
CA VAL A 5 23.00 8.15 13.80
C VAL A 5 22.34 9.03 12.73
N LYS A 6 22.64 8.76 11.44
CA LYS A 6 22.06 9.44 10.28
C LYS A 6 20.51 9.39 10.27
N VAL A 7 19.92 8.24 10.59
CA VAL A 7 18.46 8.08 10.65
C VAL A 7 17.86 8.93 11.76
N ARG A 8 18.48 8.96 12.95
CA ARG A 8 17.98 9.76 14.07
C ARG A 8 18.08 11.26 13.82
N GLU A 9 19.20 11.71 13.25
CA GLU A 9 19.41 13.13 12.92
C GLU A 9 18.41 13.62 11.87
N THR A 10 18.20 12.82 10.83
CA THR A 10 17.23 13.13 9.78
C THR A 10 15.81 13.14 10.33
N ALA A 11 15.46 12.21 11.23
CA ALA A 11 14.17 12.20 11.90
C ALA A 11 13.95 13.46 12.77
N ALA A 12 14.98 13.88 13.51
CA ALA A 12 14.94 15.11 14.30
C ALA A 12 14.81 16.36 13.41
N MET A 13 15.50 16.41 12.27
CA MET A 13 15.37 17.49 11.29
C MET A 13 13.95 17.56 10.72
N ILE A 14 13.37 16.42 10.31
CA ILE A 14 11.99 16.32 9.84
C ILE A 14 11.02 16.82 10.90
N TYR A 15 11.20 16.38 12.16
CA TYR A 15 10.35 16.80 13.28
C TYR A 15 10.40 18.32 13.51
N ARG A 16 11.61 18.92 13.50
CA ARG A 16 11.78 20.37 13.61
C ARG A 16 11.09 21.12 12.47
N LYS A 17 11.13 20.59 11.24
CA LYS A 17 10.46 21.18 10.08
C LYS A 17 8.94 21.18 10.22
N ILE A 18 8.35 20.08 10.70
CA ILE A 18 6.90 20.03 10.92
C ILE A 18 6.42 20.82 12.14
N LEU A 19 7.29 21.01 13.14
CA LEU A 19 7.01 21.87 14.28
C LEU A 19 6.87 23.33 13.84
N LYS A 20 7.79 23.82 13.00
CA LYS A 20 7.76 25.20 12.46
C LYS A 20 6.54 25.50 11.60
N THR A 21 5.97 24.49 10.95
CA THR A 21 4.80 24.64 10.06
C THR A 21 3.46 24.42 10.77
N GLY A 22 3.47 24.16 12.07
CA GLY A 22 2.24 24.05 12.87
C GLY A 22 1.53 22.71 12.78
N LEU A 23 2.05 21.73 12.03
CA LEU A 23 1.45 20.39 11.88
C LEU A 23 1.31 19.66 13.23
N VAL A 24 2.13 20.02 14.23
CA VAL A 24 2.12 19.39 15.56
C VAL A 24 0.88 19.75 16.40
N ARG A 25 0.21 20.89 16.14
CA ARG A 25 -0.93 21.34 16.95
C ARG A 25 -2.10 20.36 16.86
N GLY A 26 -2.62 19.95 18.03
CA GLY A 26 -3.75 19.01 18.16
C GLY A 26 -3.41 17.55 17.82
N ARG A 27 -2.12 17.19 17.75
CA ARG A 27 -1.67 15.85 17.38
C ARG A 27 -0.72 15.29 18.41
N SER A 28 -0.65 13.96 18.48
CA SER A 28 0.27 13.26 19.39
C SER A 28 1.71 13.45 18.92
N THR A 29 2.55 14.00 19.80
CA THR A 29 4.00 14.12 19.60
C THR A 29 4.63 12.76 19.29
N GLU A 30 4.27 11.74 20.07
CA GLU A 30 4.73 10.35 19.86
C GLU A 30 4.40 9.88 18.44
N ALA A 31 3.17 10.12 17.96
CA ALA A 31 2.76 9.73 16.61
C ALA A 31 3.54 10.43 15.49
N LEU A 32 3.87 11.71 15.67
CA LEU A 32 4.62 12.49 14.68
C LEU A 32 6.12 12.14 14.69
N VAL A 33 6.70 11.90 15.86
CA VAL A 33 8.09 11.46 16.00
C VAL A 33 8.27 10.08 15.38
N SER A 34 7.38 9.12 15.68
CA SER A 34 7.44 7.78 15.08
C SER A 34 7.24 7.82 13.56
N ALA A 35 6.36 8.69 13.06
CA ALA A 35 6.18 8.89 11.62
C ALA A 35 7.41 9.52 10.95
N ALA A 36 8.04 10.51 11.59
CA ALA A 36 9.28 11.12 11.12
C ALA A 36 10.46 10.14 11.14
N LEU A 37 10.53 9.28 12.15
CA LEU A 37 11.51 8.20 12.24
C LEU A 37 11.32 7.19 11.11
N TYR A 38 10.09 6.73 10.88
CA TYR A 38 9.79 5.81 9.78
C TYR A 38 10.11 6.46 8.41
N LEU A 39 9.77 7.73 8.22
CA LEU A 39 10.14 8.49 7.01
C LEU A 39 11.65 8.53 6.81
N SER A 40 12.41 8.82 7.87
CA SER A 40 13.87 8.82 7.84
C SER A 40 14.45 7.45 7.45
N CYS A 41 13.93 6.36 8.03
CA CYS A 41 14.33 5.01 7.64
C CYS A 41 14.12 4.78 6.13
N ARG A 42 12.98 5.21 5.59
CA ARG A 42 12.68 5.07 4.15
C ARG A 42 13.58 5.92 3.27
N LEU A 43 13.93 7.14 3.68
CA LEU A 43 14.86 8.01 2.94
C LEU A 43 16.27 7.41 2.88
N HIS A 44 16.73 6.81 3.97
CA HIS A 44 18.06 6.19 4.07
C HIS A 44 18.10 4.72 3.62
N LYS A 45 17.01 4.19 3.05
CA LYS A 45 16.87 2.77 2.68
C LYS A 45 17.20 1.81 3.84
N HIS A 46 16.99 2.25 5.08
CA HIS A 46 17.19 1.43 6.28
C HIS A 46 16.06 0.39 6.37
N PRO A 47 16.36 -0.91 6.56
CA PRO A 47 15.34 -1.97 6.63
C PRO A 47 14.54 -1.84 7.92
N ALA A 48 13.46 -1.05 7.87
CA ALA A 48 12.49 -0.93 8.95
C ALA A 48 11.08 -0.96 8.36
N SER A 49 10.26 -1.88 8.85
CA SER A 49 8.85 -1.98 8.52
C SER A 49 8.01 -1.03 9.39
N LEU A 50 6.75 -0.81 9.01
CA LEU A 50 5.81 -0.09 9.88
C LEU A 50 5.53 -0.84 11.18
N ASP A 51 5.57 -2.18 11.14
CA ASP A 51 5.35 -3.03 12.31
C ASP A 51 6.54 -2.89 13.27
N ASP A 52 7.78 -2.92 12.77
CA ASP A 52 9.00 -2.77 13.59
C ASP A 52 9.03 -1.46 14.40
N VAL A 53 8.47 -0.38 13.82
CA VAL A 53 8.35 0.92 14.47
C VAL A 53 7.14 0.94 15.40
N ALA A 54 6.01 0.38 14.97
CA ALA A 54 4.80 0.30 15.79
C ALA A 54 5.05 -0.49 17.09
N ASP A 55 5.71 -1.65 17.01
CA ASP A 55 5.99 -2.54 18.14
C ASP A 55 6.88 -1.89 19.21
N LYS A 56 7.68 -0.88 18.82
CA LYS A 56 8.58 -0.13 19.71
C LYS A 56 7.98 1.18 20.22
N THR A 57 6.70 1.41 19.91
CA THR A 57 5.96 2.62 20.27
C THR A 57 4.61 2.22 20.84
N ARG A 58 3.89 3.13 21.50
CA ARG A 58 2.52 2.85 21.96
C ARG A 58 1.48 3.08 20.85
N LEU A 59 1.89 2.93 19.59
CA LEU A 59 1.05 3.25 18.43
C LEU A 59 0.70 1.97 17.69
N THR A 60 -0.57 1.86 17.32
CA THR A 60 -0.97 0.84 16.36
C THR A 60 -0.40 1.14 14.97
N LYS A 61 -0.09 0.10 14.20
CA LYS A 61 0.31 0.22 12.78
C LYS A 61 -0.60 1.16 11.99
N LYS A 62 -1.92 1.08 12.21
CA LYS A 62 -2.92 1.94 11.56
C LYS A 62 -2.70 3.42 11.88
N LYS A 63 -2.47 3.75 13.16
CA LYS A 63 -2.24 5.14 13.61
C LYS A 63 -0.90 5.67 13.09
N LEU A 64 0.16 4.87 13.09
CA LEU A 64 1.45 5.22 12.52
C LEU A 64 1.35 5.48 11.01
N ALA A 65 0.72 4.57 10.26
CA ALA A 65 0.52 4.71 8.82
C ALA A 65 -0.31 5.97 8.46
N LYS A 66 -1.32 6.32 9.27
CA LYS A 66 -2.11 7.55 9.07
C LYS A 66 -1.25 8.80 9.20
N ASN A 67 -0.44 8.90 10.27
CA ASN A 67 0.43 10.05 10.51
C ASN A 67 1.57 10.12 9.48
N PHE A 68 2.12 8.99 9.06
CA PHE A 68 3.11 8.93 7.99
C PHE A 68 2.59 9.48 6.65
N ARG A 69 1.38 9.10 6.23
CA ARG A 69 0.76 9.65 5.01
C ARG A 69 0.52 11.16 5.12
N LEU A 70 0.07 11.62 6.28
CA LEU A 70 -0.13 13.04 6.54
C LEU A 70 1.19 13.81 6.43
N LEU A 71 2.25 13.26 7.02
CA LEU A 71 3.60 13.82 6.97
C LEU A 71 4.11 13.96 5.52
N LEU A 72 3.95 12.92 4.71
CA LEU A 72 4.34 12.96 3.29
C LEU A 72 3.57 14.03 2.52
N LYS A 73 2.24 14.11 2.71
CA LYS A 73 1.40 15.12 2.06
C LYS A 73 1.82 16.54 2.46
N HIS A 74 2.12 16.74 3.73
CA HIS A 74 2.51 18.05 4.25
C HIS A 74 3.90 18.49 3.77
N LEU A 75 4.82 17.56 3.61
CA LEU A 75 6.18 17.84 3.15
C LEU A 75 6.33 17.79 1.62
N ASP A 76 5.23 17.58 0.89
CA ASP A 76 5.19 17.32 -0.55
C ASP A 76 6.20 16.26 -1.02
N LEU A 77 6.40 15.24 -0.18
CA LEU A 77 7.34 14.16 -0.47
C LEU A 77 6.61 13.06 -1.26
N LYS A 78 6.99 12.91 -2.53
CA LYS A 78 6.58 11.79 -3.38
C LYS A 78 7.41 10.57 -3.06
N MET A 79 7.14 9.94 -1.92
CA MET A 79 7.61 8.60 -1.63
C MET A 79 6.62 7.59 -2.22
N PRO A 80 7.06 6.44 -2.77
CA PRO A 80 6.14 5.38 -3.16
C PRO A 80 5.44 4.83 -1.92
N LEU A 81 4.32 5.46 -1.58
CA LEU A 81 3.25 4.85 -0.83
C LEU A 81 2.74 3.69 -1.67
N ALA A 82 2.49 2.53 -1.05
CA ALA A 82 1.90 1.40 -1.73
C ALA A 82 0.53 1.83 -2.30
N SER A 83 0.53 2.20 -3.57
CA SER A 83 -0.66 2.51 -4.33
C SER A 83 -1.07 1.23 -5.06
N PRO A 84 -2.37 0.96 -5.24
CA PRO A 84 -2.80 -0.23 -5.96
C PRO A 84 -2.14 -0.35 -7.35
N GLU A 85 -1.87 0.78 -8.03
CA GLU A 85 -1.26 0.82 -9.35
C GLU A 85 0.21 0.39 -9.31
N SER A 86 0.98 0.93 -8.36
CA SER A 86 2.37 0.52 -8.14
C SER A 86 2.48 -0.96 -7.75
N SER A 87 1.51 -1.45 -6.97
CA SER A 87 1.42 -2.84 -6.57
C SER A 87 1.08 -3.76 -7.75
N ILE A 88 0.19 -3.34 -8.67
CA ILE A 88 -0.15 -4.10 -9.88
C ILE A 88 1.09 -4.38 -10.72
N ALA A 89 1.91 -3.36 -11.00
CA ALA A 89 3.14 -3.54 -11.79
C ALA A 89 4.10 -4.53 -11.11
N LYS A 90 4.35 -4.35 -9.81
CA LYS A 90 5.23 -5.22 -9.03
C LYS A 90 4.74 -6.68 -9.02
N PHE A 91 3.45 -6.90 -8.78
CA PHE A 91 2.89 -8.25 -8.67
C PHE A 91 2.78 -8.95 -10.03
N THR A 92 2.54 -8.20 -11.11
CA THR A 92 2.58 -8.74 -12.48
C THR A 92 3.94 -9.36 -12.77
N SER A 93 5.03 -8.62 -12.48
CA SER A 93 6.39 -9.14 -12.65
C SER A 93 6.66 -10.34 -11.73
N ALA A 94 6.21 -10.30 -10.48
CA ALA A 94 6.41 -11.41 -9.54
C ALA A 94 5.66 -12.69 -9.92
N LEU A 95 4.52 -12.58 -10.60
CA LEU A 95 3.70 -13.70 -11.09
C LEU A 95 4.02 -14.10 -12.54
N ASN A 96 5.03 -13.47 -13.16
CA ASN A 96 5.39 -13.67 -14.57
C ASN A 96 4.20 -13.51 -15.54
N PHE A 97 3.30 -12.56 -15.24
CA PHE A 97 2.16 -12.27 -16.10
C PHE A 97 2.55 -11.41 -17.30
N SER A 98 1.85 -11.59 -18.42
CA SER A 98 2.14 -10.87 -19.65
C SER A 98 1.79 -9.37 -19.55
N PRO A 99 2.39 -8.50 -20.38
CA PRO A 99 2.05 -7.08 -20.42
C PRO A 99 0.57 -6.81 -20.71
N LYS A 100 -0.12 -7.74 -21.39
CA LYS A 100 -1.56 -7.66 -21.62
C LYS A 100 -2.34 -7.76 -20.31
N VAL A 101 -2.00 -8.72 -19.45
CA VAL A 101 -2.62 -8.88 -18.13
C VAL A 101 -2.42 -7.63 -17.26
N LEU A 102 -1.23 -7.02 -17.34
CA LEU A 102 -0.92 -5.77 -16.64
C LEU A 102 -1.87 -4.64 -17.07
N SER A 103 -2.00 -4.42 -18.38
CA SER A 103 -2.84 -3.35 -18.94
C SER A 103 -4.31 -3.54 -18.58
N ASP A 104 -4.83 -4.76 -18.74
CA ASP A 104 -6.20 -5.11 -18.39
C ASP A 104 -6.47 -4.94 -16.89
N ALA A 105 -5.53 -5.33 -16.03
CA ALA A 105 -5.65 -5.16 -14.58
C ALA A 105 -5.67 -3.68 -14.18
N GLN A 106 -4.86 -2.84 -14.82
CA GLN A 106 -4.87 -1.39 -14.60
C GLN A 106 -6.21 -0.78 -15.02
N ASN A 107 -6.79 -1.22 -16.14
CA ASN A 107 -8.11 -0.78 -16.60
C ASN A 107 -9.22 -1.18 -15.60
N ILE A 108 -9.23 -2.45 -15.15
CA ILE A 108 -10.18 -2.93 -14.14
C ILE A 108 -10.08 -2.10 -12.85
N LEU A 109 -8.86 -1.81 -12.40
CA LEU A 109 -8.65 -0.97 -11.21
C LEU A 109 -9.16 0.47 -11.42
N ALA A 110 -8.95 1.05 -12.61
CA ALA A 110 -9.47 2.37 -12.95
C ALA A 110 -11.01 2.40 -12.91
N GLN A 111 -11.67 1.38 -13.46
CA GLN A 111 -13.13 1.23 -13.37
C GLN A 111 -13.61 1.08 -11.93
N ALA A 112 -12.91 0.28 -11.11
CA ALA A 112 -13.21 0.13 -9.69
C ALA A 112 -13.10 1.46 -8.91
N LYS A 113 -12.14 2.32 -9.28
CA LYS A 113 -12.04 3.68 -8.72
C LYS A 113 -13.20 4.57 -9.15
N ALA A 114 -13.57 4.55 -10.43
CA ALA A 114 -14.70 5.31 -10.95
C ALA A 114 -16.02 4.91 -10.26
N ALA A 115 -16.19 3.61 -9.99
CA ALA A 115 -17.31 3.07 -9.22
C ALA A 115 -17.22 3.32 -7.70
N LYS A 116 -16.19 4.03 -7.22
CA LYS A 116 -15.95 4.36 -5.79
C LYS A 116 -15.85 3.16 -4.84
N ILE A 117 -15.61 1.95 -5.35
CA ILE A 117 -15.49 0.73 -4.55
C ILE A 117 -14.08 0.46 -4.02
N THR A 118 -13.14 1.38 -4.21
CA THR A 118 -11.73 1.23 -3.76
C THR A 118 -11.44 1.94 -2.43
N VAL A 119 -12.32 2.84 -2.00
CA VAL A 119 -12.09 3.71 -0.84
C VAL A 119 -12.01 2.88 0.46
N GLY A 120 -11.01 3.17 1.28
CA GLY A 120 -10.82 2.54 2.60
C GLY A 120 -10.31 1.09 2.57
N LYS A 121 -10.05 0.52 1.39
CA LYS A 121 -9.62 -0.88 1.23
C LYS A 121 -8.10 -1.00 1.13
N ASN A 122 -7.59 -2.19 1.45
CA ASN A 122 -6.16 -2.48 1.39
C ASN A 122 -5.67 -2.41 -0.08
N PRO A 123 -4.66 -1.57 -0.42
CA PRO A 123 -4.15 -1.43 -1.77
C PRO A 123 -3.71 -2.74 -2.43
N ASN A 124 -3.05 -3.63 -1.68
CA ASN A 124 -2.62 -4.92 -2.21
C ASN A 124 -3.81 -5.81 -2.53
N SER A 125 -4.89 -5.75 -1.73
CA SER A 125 -6.11 -6.51 -2.01
C SER A 125 -6.84 -6.04 -3.27
N LEU A 126 -6.78 -4.73 -3.56
CA LEU A 126 -7.35 -4.15 -4.77
C LEU A 126 -6.53 -4.55 -6.00
N ALA A 127 -5.20 -4.45 -5.90
CA ALA A 127 -4.28 -4.88 -6.96
C ALA A 127 -4.43 -6.37 -7.28
N ALA A 128 -4.46 -7.22 -6.24
CA ALA A 128 -4.62 -8.66 -6.38
C ALA A 128 -5.94 -9.05 -7.05
N ALA A 129 -7.04 -8.37 -6.69
CA ALA A 129 -8.34 -8.61 -7.31
C ALA A 129 -8.36 -8.23 -8.79
N ALA A 130 -7.81 -7.06 -9.15
CA ALA A 130 -7.72 -6.62 -10.55
C ALA A 130 -6.86 -7.59 -11.39
N LEU A 131 -5.73 -8.03 -10.84
CA LEU A 131 -4.83 -9.00 -11.49
C LEU A 131 -5.49 -10.36 -11.69
N TYR A 132 -6.18 -10.87 -10.67
CA TYR A 132 -6.86 -12.16 -10.77
C TYR A 132 -7.94 -12.15 -11.84
N ILE A 133 -8.76 -11.09 -11.90
CA ILE A 133 -9.81 -10.96 -12.92
C ILE A 133 -9.19 -10.83 -14.31
N SER A 134 -8.14 -10.04 -14.46
CA SER A 134 -7.40 -9.89 -15.71
C SER A 134 -6.80 -11.23 -16.18
N ALA A 135 -6.22 -12.02 -15.28
CA ALA A 135 -5.72 -13.35 -15.58
C ALA A 135 -6.84 -14.30 -16.06
N LEU A 136 -8.00 -14.27 -15.40
CA LEU A 136 -9.17 -15.06 -15.82
C LEU A 136 -9.69 -14.65 -17.20
N GLN A 137 -9.75 -13.35 -17.50
CA GLN A 137 -10.16 -12.84 -18.84
C GLN A 137 -9.18 -13.27 -19.93
N ASN A 138 -7.89 -13.34 -19.61
CA ASN A 138 -6.84 -13.82 -20.51
C ASN A 138 -6.69 -15.36 -20.50
N LYS A 139 -7.60 -16.10 -19.84
CA LYS A 139 -7.60 -17.57 -19.73
C LYS A 139 -6.31 -18.16 -19.13
N ILE A 140 -5.63 -17.39 -18.28
CA ILE A 140 -4.43 -17.83 -17.58
C ILE A 140 -4.85 -18.53 -16.29
N LYS A 141 -4.47 -19.81 -16.15
CA LYS A 141 -4.68 -20.55 -14.91
C LYS A 141 -3.75 -19.99 -13.84
N CYS A 142 -4.33 -19.34 -12.85
CA CYS A 142 -3.62 -18.86 -11.69
C CYS A 142 -4.32 -19.30 -10.40
N PRO A 143 -3.66 -20.09 -9.55
CA PRO A 143 -4.17 -20.46 -8.25
C PRO A 143 -4.41 -19.23 -7.35
N GLN A 144 -5.54 -19.20 -6.63
CA GLN A 144 -5.87 -18.09 -5.70
C GLN A 144 -4.85 -17.99 -4.56
N ASN A 145 -4.32 -19.13 -4.08
CA ASN A 145 -3.30 -19.20 -3.03
C ASN A 145 -1.99 -18.51 -3.45
N GLU A 146 -1.57 -18.69 -4.70
CA GLU A 146 -0.35 -18.11 -5.24
C GLU A 146 -0.42 -16.58 -5.31
N ILE A 147 -1.50 -16.03 -5.86
CA ILE A 147 -1.73 -14.57 -5.89
C ILE A 147 -1.82 -14.02 -4.47
N ALA A 148 -2.57 -14.68 -3.59
CA ALA A 148 -2.75 -14.23 -2.22
C ALA A 148 -1.39 -14.14 -1.49
N LYS A 149 -0.56 -15.18 -1.63
CA LYS A 149 0.80 -15.22 -1.07
C LYS A 149 1.69 -14.12 -1.63
N THR A 150 1.75 -13.96 -2.95
CA THR A 150 2.56 -12.92 -3.62
C THR A 150 2.12 -11.50 -3.24
N CYS A 151 0.82 -11.28 -3.08
CA CYS A 151 0.25 -9.99 -2.70
C CYS A 151 0.23 -9.75 -1.18
N GLN A 152 0.67 -10.72 -0.38
CA GLN A 152 0.68 -10.66 1.09
C GLN A 152 -0.72 -10.40 1.68
N ILE A 153 -1.71 -11.13 1.18
CA ILE A 153 -3.10 -11.12 1.66
C ILE A 153 -3.59 -12.55 1.88
N THR A 154 -4.73 -12.72 2.55
CA THR A 154 -5.36 -14.04 2.68
C THR A 154 -6.21 -14.38 1.44
N GLU A 155 -6.36 -15.66 1.12
CA GLU A 155 -7.23 -16.11 0.03
C GLU A 155 -8.68 -15.64 0.18
N VAL A 156 -9.19 -15.62 1.41
CA VAL A 156 -10.53 -15.11 1.73
C VAL A 156 -10.64 -13.62 1.38
N THR A 157 -9.58 -12.84 1.65
CA THR A 157 -9.52 -11.43 1.26
C THR A 157 -9.56 -11.28 -0.26
N LEU A 158 -8.75 -12.06 -0.99
CA LEU A 158 -8.77 -12.05 -2.46
C LEU A 158 -10.16 -12.38 -2.99
N ARG A 159 -10.79 -13.46 -2.48
CA ARG A 159 -12.11 -13.94 -2.89
C ARG A 159 -13.20 -12.90 -2.69
N ASN A 160 -13.20 -12.25 -1.53
CA ASN A 160 -14.17 -11.21 -1.22
C ASN A 160 -13.99 -9.95 -2.06
N ARG A 161 -12.79 -9.68 -2.59
CA ARG A 161 -12.51 -8.50 -3.43
C ARG A 161 -12.81 -8.74 -4.89
N TYR A 162 -12.36 -9.85 -5.49
CA TYR A 162 -12.62 -10.07 -6.91
C TYR A 162 -14.11 -10.30 -7.19
N LYS A 163 -14.85 -11.00 -6.30
CA LYS A 163 -16.30 -11.18 -6.46
C LYS A 163 -17.06 -9.86 -6.40
N GLU A 164 -16.62 -8.94 -5.54
CA GLU A 164 -17.20 -7.60 -5.45
C GLU A 164 -16.94 -6.80 -6.74
N PHE A 165 -15.72 -6.86 -7.28
CA PHE A 165 -15.39 -6.21 -8.56
C PHE A 165 -16.25 -6.75 -9.69
N ILE A 166 -16.35 -8.08 -9.84
CA ILE A 166 -17.20 -8.71 -10.87
C ILE A 166 -18.64 -8.24 -10.77
N ARG A 167 -19.21 -8.26 -9.55
CA ARG A 167 -20.61 -7.87 -9.32
C ARG A 167 -20.87 -6.40 -9.65
N VAL A 168 -20.01 -5.49 -9.20
CA VAL A 168 -20.23 -4.04 -9.35
C VAL A 168 -19.90 -3.56 -10.76
N LEU A 169 -18.80 -4.07 -11.33
CA LEU A 169 -18.34 -3.68 -12.67
C LEU A 169 -19.02 -4.49 -13.79
N LYS A 170 -19.89 -5.45 -13.44
CA LYS A 170 -20.58 -6.35 -14.37
C LYS A 170 -19.63 -7.02 -15.38
N LEU A 171 -18.45 -7.39 -14.90
CA LEU A 171 -17.41 -8.01 -15.74
C LEU A 171 -17.84 -9.42 -16.12
N LYS A 172 -17.77 -9.74 -17.42
CA LYS A 172 -17.91 -11.11 -17.90
C LYS A 172 -16.60 -11.84 -17.63
N VAL A 173 -16.65 -12.82 -16.76
CA VAL A 173 -15.50 -13.69 -16.45
C VAL A 173 -15.95 -15.12 -16.61
N ASN A 174 -15.32 -15.85 -17.52
CA ASN A 174 -15.55 -17.29 -17.64
C ASN A 174 -14.79 -17.95 -16.50
N ILE A 175 -15.53 -18.36 -15.47
CA ILE A 175 -14.99 -19.22 -14.42
C ILE A 175 -14.79 -20.58 -15.10
N LEU A 176 -13.52 -20.93 -15.38
CA LEU A 176 -13.13 -22.25 -15.84
C LEU A 176 -13.35 -23.30 -14.74
#